data_AF-A0A1X1Q8A5-F1
#
_entry.id   AF-A0A1X1Q8A5-F1
#
_cell.length_a   1.000
_cell.length_b   1.000
_cell.length_c   1.000
_cell.angle_alpha   90.00
_cell.angle_beta   90.00
_cell.angle_gamma   90.00
#
_symmetry.space_group_name_H-M   'P 1'
#
loop_
_entity.id
_entity.type
_entity.pdbx_description
1 polymer ?
#
loop_
_entity_poly.entity_id
_entity_poly.type
_entity_poly.pdbx_seq_one_letter_code
_entity_poly.pdbx_strand_id
1 'polypeptide(L)'
;MKSTFDERVEIVRQHMDYLVEKLQPKTLLDIYQGRDLKLWSGMEFHGKELWASLFYEPGQRKEGMLSVMLRLDKLPLYQIIFWIATDKNGDWSMWIGAMQGPNMEDAKDVIKQVTKHCHSYRTKNLILYIAQALARGLDLRHIYAVTNDGYYANNHVRMDRKLKTSFSDFWLEAGGNHTEDKRFDELPLAEQRKSMEEVPVRKRAVYRKRFSLLDEIDLSISDSLSALKK
;
A
#
# COMPACT_ATOMS: atom_id res chain seq x y z
N MET A 1 -23.61 0.78 7.92
CA MET A 1 -23.65 0.39 9.35
C MET A 1 -22.26 0.64 9.93
N LYS A 2 -22.15 1.25 11.12
CA LYS A 2 -20.84 1.51 11.75
C LYS A 2 -20.31 0.22 12.36
N SER A 3 -19.00 0.01 12.35
CA SER A 3 -18.42 -1.15 13.01
C SER A 3 -18.56 -1.05 14.53
N THR A 4 -18.99 -2.14 15.16
CA THR A 4 -19.17 -2.24 16.62
C THR A 4 -17.81 -2.29 17.34
N PHE A 5 -17.81 -2.14 18.67
CA PHE A 5 -16.57 -2.28 19.45
C PHE A 5 -16.02 -3.71 19.35
N ASP A 6 -16.89 -4.71 19.43
CA ASP A 6 -16.49 -6.13 19.37
C ASP A 6 -15.88 -6.50 18.01
N GLU A 7 -16.45 -5.99 16.92
CA GLU A 7 -15.87 -6.16 15.57
C GLU A 7 -14.47 -5.55 15.47
N ARG A 8 -14.23 -4.38 16.07
CA ARG A 8 -12.90 -3.75 16.08
C ARG A 8 -11.90 -4.55 16.91
N VAL A 9 -12.32 -5.08 18.05
CA VAL A 9 -11.48 -5.95 18.89
C VAL A 9 -11.10 -7.21 18.13
N GLU A 10 -12.06 -7.82 17.43
CA GLU A 10 -11.82 -9.01 16.61
C GLU A 10 -10.86 -8.74 15.46
N ILE A 11 -11.00 -7.62 14.75
CA ILE A 11 -10.04 -7.22 13.69
C ILE A 11 -8.63 -7.07 14.26
N VAL A 12 -8.48 -6.44 15.43
CA VAL A 12 -7.18 -6.29 16.09
C VAL A 12 -6.61 -7.66 16.44
N ARG A 13 -7.43 -8.55 17.01
CA ARG A 13 -7.01 -9.91 17.36
C ARG A 13 -6.54 -10.69 16.13
N GLN A 14 -7.34 -10.73 15.07
CA GLN A 14 -7.01 -11.41 13.83
C GLN A 14 -5.70 -10.91 13.21
N HIS A 15 -5.50 -9.58 13.19
CA HIS A 15 -4.27 -9.01 12.69
C HIS A 15 -3.05 -9.45 13.49
N MET A 16 -3.14 -9.39 14.82
CA MET A 16 -2.04 -9.82 15.69
C MET A 16 -1.78 -11.32 15.58
N ASP A 17 -2.83 -12.14 15.52
CA ASP A 17 -2.73 -13.58 15.34
C ASP A 17 -2.02 -13.92 14.02
N TYR A 18 -2.42 -13.26 12.92
CA TYR A 18 -1.77 -13.43 11.62
C TYR A 18 -0.27 -13.09 11.67
N LEU A 19 0.06 -11.94 12.24
CA LEU A 19 1.42 -11.46 12.34
C LEU A 19 2.28 -12.38 13.21
N VAL A 20 1.76 -12.83 14.35
CA VAL A 20 2.41 -13.81 15.25
C VAL A 20 2.60 -15.14 14.55
N GLU A 21 1.65 -15.59 13.73
CA GLU A 21 1.78 -16.84 12.98
C GLU A 21 2.85 -16.73 11.90
N LYS A 22 2.85 -15.65 11.11
CA LYS A 22 3.67 -15.54 9.89
C LYS A 22 5.06 -14.94 10.08
N LEU A 23 5.28 -14.07 11.06
CA LEU A 23 6.54 -13.34 11.23
C LEU A 23 7.33 -13.83 12.44
N GLN A 24 8.66 -13.72 12.34
CA GLN A 24 9.55 -13.98 13.47
C GLN A 24 9.26 -13.03 14.64
N PRO A 25 9.34 -13.48 15.91
CA PRO A 25 9.09 -12.62 17.07
C PRO A 25 9.94 -11.35 17.10
N LYS A 26 11.20 -11.43 16.65
CA LYS A 26 12.10 -10.28 16.54
C LYS A 26 11.57 -9.25 15.52
N THR A 27 11.12 -9.72 14.35
CA THR A 27 10.54 -8.86 13.31
C THR A 27 9.34 -8.08 13.85
N LEU A 28 8.45 -8.74 14.58
CA LEU A 28 7.30 -8.10 15.20
C LEU A 28 7.71 -7.03 16.20
N LEU A 29 8.65 -7.36 17.08
CA LEU A 29 9.16 -6.42 18.07
C LEU A 29 9.80 -5.20 17.39
N ASP A 30 10.60 -5.41 16.34
CA ASP A 30 11.25 -4.34 15.58
C ASP A 30 10.19 -3.39 14.98
N ILE A 31 9.16 -3.93 14.32
CA ILE A 31 8.06 -3.15 13.73
C ILE A 31 7.34 -2.33 14.81
N TYR A 32 6.89 -2.97 15.89
CA TYR A 32 6.11 -2.27 16.95
C TYR A 32 6.95 -1.36 17.85
N GLN A 33 8.28 -1.46 17.81
CA GLN A 33 9.20 -0.46 18.36
C GLN A 33 9.39 0.76 17.44
N GLY A 34 8.71 0.79 16.28
CA GLY A 34 8.78 1.88 15.32
C GLY A 34 10.00 1.81 14.40
N ARG A 35 10.61 0.62 14.23
CA ARG A 35 11.68 0.46 13.23
C ARG A 35 11.06 0.25 11.85
N ASP A 36 11.61 0.93 10.85
CA ASP A 36 11.27 0.67 9.46
C ASP A 36 11.81 -0.70 9.04
N LEU A 37 10.90 -1.58 8.64
CA LEU A 37 11.25 -2.80 7.97
C LEU A 37 11.40 -2.52 6.48
N LYS A 38 12.64 -2.34 6.01
CA LYS A 38 12.90 -2.03 4.60
C LYS A 38 12.42 -3.19 3.72
N LEU A 39 11.59 -2.85 2.72
CA LEU A 39 10.97 -3.77 1.75
C LEU A 39 11.67 -3.71 0.39
N TRP A 40 12.06 -2.49 -0.01
CA TRP A 40 12.71 -2.23 -1.27
C TRP A 40 13.55 -0.95 -1.19
N SER A 41 14.65 -0.95 -1.91
CA SER A 41 15.55 0.18 -2.12
C SER A 41 15.77 0.34 -3.61
N GLY A 42 15.36 1.48 -4.15
CA GLY A 42 15.48 1.79 -5.57
C GLY A 42 16.75 2.56 -5.91
N MET A 43 16.82 2.95 -7.18
CA MET A 43 17.91 3.78 -7.72
C MET A 43 18.00 5.14 -7.01
N GLU A 44 19.23 5.65 -6.90
CA GLU A 44 19.48 7.00 -6.42
C GLU A 44 18.96 8.05 -7.40
N PHE A 45 18.21 9.00 -6.86
CA PHE A 45 17.68 10.17 -7.55
C PHE A 45 18.32 11.43 -6.95
N HIS A 46 19.24 12.07 -7.68
CA HIS A 46 20.01 13.25 -7.20
C HIS A 46 20.71 13.03 -5.84
N GLY A 47 21.31 11.86 -5.64
CA GLY A 47 21.97 11.49 -4.38
C GLY A 47 21.01 11.22 -3.22
N LYS A 48 19.71 11.05 -3.51
CA LYS A 48 18.69 10.64 -2.56
C LYS A 48 18.18 9.25 -2.91
N GLU A 49 17.99 8.40 -1.93
CA GLU A 49 17.48 7.05 -2.10
C GLU A 49 15.94 7.08 -2.14
N LEU A 50 15.33 6.50 -3.18
CA LEU A 50 13.90 6.18 -3.16
C LEU A 50 13.73 4.78 -2.59
N TRP A 51 13.01 4.63 -1.49
CA TRP A 51 12.88 3.34 -0.80
C TRP A 51 11.50 3.15 -0.18
N ALA A 52 11.16 1.89 0.09
CA ALA A 52 9.92 1.51 0.70
C ALA A 52 10.11 0.61 1.93
N SER A 53 9.18 0.69 2.86
CA SER A 53 9.22 -0.09 4.09
C SER A 53 7.84 -0.40 4.63
N LEU A 54 7.78 -1.45 5.45
CA LEU A 54 6.68 -1.70 6.37
C LEU A 54 6.98 -0.99 7.69
N PHE A 55 6.01 -0.22 8.18
CA PHE A 55 6.18 0.66 9.33
C PHE A 55 4.94 0.65 10.21
N TYR A 56 5.14 0.79 11.52
CA TYR A 56 4.09 1.03 12.49
C TYR A 56 4.18 2.48 12.99
N GLU A 57 3.13 3.27 12.76
CA GLU A 57 3.04 4.62 13.33
C GLU A 57 2.12 4.64 14.58
N PRO A 58 2.65 4.95 15.78
CA PRO A 58 1.85 5.09 16.98
C PRO A 58 0.88 6.30 16.87
N GLY A 59 -0.35 6.07 16.41
CA GLY A 59 -1.37 7.12 16.32
C GLY A 59 -2.40 6.93 15.20
N GLN A 60 -2.08 6.14 14.18
CA GLN A 60 -2.95 5.91 13.02
C GLN A 60 -4.01 4.80 13.23
N ARG A 61 -4.30 4.44 14.49
CA ARG A 61 -5.19 3.33 14.89
C ARG A 61 -6.63 3.41 14.35
N LYS A 62 -7.05 4.58 13.85
CA LYS A 62 -8.38 4.77 13.26
C LYS A 62 -8.48 4.32 11.81
N GLU A 63 -7.34 4.29 11.09
CA GLU A 63 -7.28 3.99 9.65
C GLU A 63 -6.57 2.66 9.37
N GLY A 64 -5.84 2.09 10.34
CA GLY A 64 -5.32 0.73 10.26
C GLY A 64 -4.28 0.44 11.35
N MET A 65 -3.49 -0.61 11.15
CA MET A 65 -2.53 -1.12 12.14
C MET A 65 -1.10 -1.17 11.64
N LEU A 66 -0.88 -1.26 10.33
CA LEU A 66 0.44 -1.18 9.70
C LEU A 66 0.39 -0.25 8.50
N SER A 67 1.58 0.10 8.01
CA SER A 67 1.70 0.96 6.84
C SER A 67 2.81 0.53 5.91
N VAL A 68 2.53 0.57 4.61
CA VAL A 68 3.57 0.66 3.60
C VAL A 68 3.92 2.14 3.43
N MET A 69 5.19 2.47 3.53
CA MET A 69 5.73 3.82 3.40
C MET A 69 6.64 3.90 2.18
N LEU A 70 6.42 4.87 1.30
CA LEU A 70 7.33 5.23 0.21
C LEU A 70 8.02 6.54 0.55
N ARG A 71 9.36 6.55 0.62
CA ARG A 71 10.15 7.70 1.03
C ARG A 71 11.27 8.02 0.03
N LEU A 72 11.61 9.30 -0.06
CA LEU A 72 12.82 9.79 -0.70
C LEU A 72 13.76 10.28 0.42
N ASP A 73 14.77 9.49 0.77
CA ASP A 73 15.51 9.58 2.03
C ASP A 73 14.54 9.64 3.23
N LYS A 74 14.53 10.77 3.95
CA LYS A 74 13.65 11.02 5.10
C LYS A 74 12.29 11.61 4.70
N LEU A 75 12.08 11.92 3.42
CA LEU A 75 10.89 12.61 2.94
C LEU A 75 9.77 11.60 2.65
N PRO A 76 8.64 11.63 3.39
CA PRO A 76 7.50 10.76 3.11
C PRO A 76 6.78 11.21 1.84
N LEU A 77 6.79 10.36 0.81
CA LEU A 77 6.06 10.62 -0.43
C LEU A 77 4.63 10.13 -0.35
N TYR A 78 4.44 8.87 0.03
CA TYR A 78 3.11 8.27 0.18
C TYR A 78 3.11 7.25 1.32
N GLN A 79 1.91 7.02 1.86
CA GLN A 79 1.63 5.98 2.85
C GLN A 79 0.35 5.24 2.47
N ILE A 80 0.36 3.91 2.56
CA ILE A 80 -0.86 3.07 2.55
C ILE A 80 -0.99 2.48 3.94
N ILE A 81 -2.11 2.79 4.61
CA ILE A 81 -2.43 2.31 5.95
C ILE A 81 -3.39 1.15 5.81
N PHE A 82 -3.06 0.02 6.44
CA PHE A 82 -3.83 -1.21 6.29
C PHE A 82 -3.88 -2.04 7.56
N TRP A 83 -4.76 -3.04 7.55
CA TRP A 83 -4.76 -4.16 8.50
C TRP A 83 -4.92 -5.49 7.75
N ILE A 84 -4.77 -6.59 8.47
CA ILE A 84 -4.94 -7.96 7.96
C ILE A 84 -6.05 -8.61 8.78
N ALA A 85 -7.05 -9.13 8.09
CA ALA A 85 -8.20 -9.81 8.69
C ALA A 85 -8.80 -10.77 7.65
N THR A 86 -9.56 -11.75 8.10
CA THR A 86 -10.27 -12.66 7.20
C THR A 86 -11.44 -11.94 6.53
N ASP A 87 -11.70 -12.23 5.26
CA ASP A 87 -12.90 -11.77 4.58
C ASP A 87 -14.15 -12.62 4.96
N LYS A 88 -15.27 -12.37 4.28
CA LYS A 88 -16.53 -13.11 4.50
C LYS A 88 -16.43 -14.61 4.16
N ASN A 89 -15.44 -15.00 3.35
CA ASN A 89 -15.18 -16.39 2.96
C ASN A 89 -14.16 -17.07 3.91
N GLY A 90 -13.57 -16.32 4.85
CA GLY A 90 -12.54 -16.80 5.76
C GLY A 90 -11.12 -16.65 5.22
N ASP A 91 -10.93 -15.98 4.08
CA ASP A 91 -9.62 -15.82 3.46
C ASP A 91 -8.87 -14.62 4.05
N TRP A 92 -7.61 -14.85 4.45
CA TRP A 92 -6.73 -13.79 4.94
C TRP A 92 -6.51 -12.73 3.86
N SER A 93 -6.86 -11.49 4.20
CA SER A 93 -6.94 -10.40 3.23
C SER A 93 -6.32 -9.12 3.79
N MET A 94 -5.78 -8.30 2.90
CA MET A 94 -5.32 -6.95 3.21
C MET A 94 -6.50 -5.98 3.12
N TRP A 95 -6.67 -5.16 4.14
CA TRP A 95 -7.69 -4.12 4.17
C TRP A 95 -7.03 -2.75 4.25
N ILE A 96 -7.06 -1.98 3.17
CA ILE A 96 -6.51 -0.63 3.08
C ILE A 96 -7.55 0.36 3.60
N GLY A 97 -7.27 0.98 4.74
CA GLY A 97 -8.16 1.98 5.35
C GLY A 97 -7.84 3.41 4.99
N ALA A 98 -6.66 3.68 4.41
CA ALA A 98 -6.32 4.98 3.85
C ALA A 98 -5.11 4.92 2.93
N MET A 99 -5.03 5.86 2.01
CA MET A 99 -3.80 6.24 1.31
C MET A 99 -3.55 7.73 1.51
N GLN A 100 -2.39 8.09 2.04
CA GLN A 100 -2.04 9.47 2.32
C GLN A 100 -0.91 9.90 1.39
N GLY A 101 -1.14 11.01 0.70
CA GLY A 101 -0.12 11.66 -0.13
C GLY A 101 0.74 12.65 0.66
N PRO A 102 1.74 13.25 0.02
CA PRO A 102 2.68 14.15 0.68
C PRO A 102 2.00 15.48 1.04
N ASN A 103 2.31 16.00 2.23
CA ASN A 103 1.70 17.21 2.80
C ASN A 103 2.70 18.38 2.97
N MET A 104 3.57 18.58 1.97
CA MET A 104 4.62 19.61 1.97
C MET A 104 4.44 20.57 0.77
N GLU A 105 4.94 21.80 0.89
CA GLU A 105 4.80 22.86 -0.14
C GLU A 105 5.41 22.44 -1.49
N ASP A 106 6.60 21.83 -1.49
CA ASP A 106 7.31 21.39 -2.71
C ASP A 106 6.93 19.97 -3.17
N ALA A 107 5.89 19.36 -2.58
CA ALA A 107 5.54 17.96 -2.82
C ALA A 107 5.32 17.64 -4.31
N LYS A 108 4.69 18.57 -5.03
CA LYS A 108 4.28 18.35 -6.42
C LYS A 108 5.48 18.22 -7.35
N ASP A 109 6.49 19.07 -7.19
CA ASP A 109 7.67 19.04 -8.04
C ASP A 109 8.53 17.83 -7.73
N VAL A 110 8.68 17.46 -6.45
CA VAL A 110 9.35 16.22 -6.05
C VAL A 110 8.63 15.01 -6.65
N ILE A 111 7.30 14.89 -6.48
CA ILE A 111 6.51 13.79 -7.07
C ILE A 111 6.70 13.73 -8.58
N LYS A 112 6.68 14.87 -9.28
CA LYS A 112 6.81 14.92 -10.73
C LYS A 112 8.18 14.41 -11.18
N GLN A 113 9.24 14.79 -10.48
CA GLN A 113 10.59 14.34 -10.80
C GLN A 113 10.79 12.86 -10.47
N VAL A 114 10.33 12.40 -9.31
CA VAL A 114 10.36 10.97 -8.93
C VAL A 114 9.56 10.14 -9.92
N THR A 115 8.38 10.59 -10.34
CA THR A 115 7.57 9.91 -11.37
C THR A 115 8.35 9.78 -12.69
N LYS A 116 9.09 10.81 -13.10
CA LYS A 116 9.94 10.75 -14.30
C LYS A 116 11.08 9.74 -14.12
N HIS A 117 11.70 9.71 -12.94
CA HIS A 117 12.76 8.76 -12.60
C HIS A 117 12.23 7.32 -12.62
N CYS A 118 11.02 7.08 -12.12
CA CYS A 118 10.30 5.80 -12.19
C CYS A 118 9.64 5.55 -13.57
N HIS A 119 10.28 5.97 -14.66
CA HIS A 119 9.82 5.70 -16.04
C HIS A 119 8.36 6.12 -16.31
N SER A 120 8.00 7.30 -15.80
CA SER A 120 6.64 7.87 -15.86
C SER A 120 5.57 6.98 -15.21
N TYR A 121 5.96 6.11 -14.27
CA TYR A 121 5.05 5.39 -13.40
C TYR A 121 4.75 6.24 -12.17
N ARG A 122 3.47 6.57 -11.98
CA ARG A 122 3.04 7.54 -10.96
C ARG A 122 3.36 6.98 -9.57
N THR A 123 3.88 7.82 -8.67
CA THR A 123 4.24 7.41 -7.30
C THR A 123 3.06 6.87 -6.49
N LYS A 124 1.83 7.36 -6.70
CA LYS A 124 0.62 6.77 -6.12
C LYS A 124 0.37 5.33 -6.59
N ASN A 125 0.69 5.00 -7.85
CA ASN A 125 0.59 3.63 -8.37
C ASN A 125 1.74 2.79 -7.83
N LEU A 126 2.94 3.37 -7.71
CA LEU A 126 4.12 2.69 -7.17
C LEU A 126 3.90 2.19 -5.75
N ILE A 127 3.39 3.02 -4.85
CA ILE A 127 3.09 2.56 -3.48
C ILE A 127 2.01 1.49 -3.45
N LEU A 128 0.99 1.59 -4.32
CA LEU A 128 -0.04 0.56 -4.44
C LEU A 128 0.56 -0.76 -4.94
N TYR A 129 1.44 -0.71 -5.94
CA TYR A 129 2.14 -1.90 -6.44
C TYR A 129 2.97 -2.55 -5.34
N ILE A 130 3.69 -1.76 -4.54
CA ILE A 130 4.45 -2.25 -3.38
C ILE A 130 3.52 -2.90 -2.35
N ALA A 131 2.35 -2.31 -2.07
CA ALA A 131 1.37 -2.91 -1.16
C ALA A 131 0.79 -4.23 -1.73
N GLN A 132 0.54 -4.30 -3.04
CA GLN A 132 0.13 -5.54 -3.72
C GLN A 132 1.23 -6.61 -3.66
N ALA A 133 2.49 -6.24 -3.89
CA ALA A 133 3.64 -7.13 -3.77
C ALA A 133 3.82 -7.62 -2.33
N LEU A 134 3.64 -6.76 -1.33
CA LEU A 134 3.62 -7.14 0.08
C LEU A 134 2.46 -8.11 0.38
N ALA A 135 1.26 -7.86 -0.13
CA ALA A 135 0.10 -8.73 0.06
C ALA A 135 0.35 -10.13 -0.51
N ARG A 136 0.85 -10.22 -1.75
CA ARG A 136 1.29 -11.47 -2.39
C ARG A 136 2.37 -12.15 -1.57
N GLY A 137 3.41 -11.40 -1.21
CA GLY A 137 4.55 -11.90 -0.44
C GLY A 137 4.19 -12.32 0.97
N LEU A 138 3.06 -11.87 1.52
CA LEU A 138 2.48 -12.32 2.78
C LEU A 138 1.51 -13.49 2.62
N ASP A 139 1.21 -13.96 1.41
CA ASP A 139 0.21 -15.01 1.10
C ASP A 139 -1.24 -14.61 1.36
N LEU A 140 -1.55 -13.30 1.26
CA LEU A 140 -2.92 -12.80 1.34
C LEU A 140 -3.67 -13.05 0.02
N ARG A 141 -4.96 -13.35 0.12
CA ARG A 141 -5.81 -13.70 -1.04
C ARG A 141 -6.41 -12.49 -1.72
N HIS A 142 -6.91 -11.53 -0.94
CA HIS A 142 -7.61 -10.36 -1.45
C HIS A 142 -7.04 -9.06 -0.88
N ILE A 143 -7.31 -7.97 -1.60
CA ILE A 143 -7.05 -6.61 -1.15
C ILE A 143 -8.35 -5.82 -1.25
N TYR A 144 -8.84 -5.35 -0.11
CA TYR A 144 -10.02 -4.48 -0.03
C TYR A 144 -9.59 -3.07 0.34
N ALA A 145 -9.97 -2.08 -0.44
CA ALA A 145 -9.59 -0.69 -0.23
C ALA A 145 -10.80 0.18 0.05
N VAL A 146 -10.69 1.01 1.08
CA VAL A 146 -11.81 1.85 1.53
C VAL A 146 -12.25 2.80 0.42
N THR A 147 -13.55 2.85 0.17
CA THR A 147 -14.16 3.82 -0.74
C THR A 147 -14.30 5.17 -0.04
N ASN A 148 -14.68 6.21 -0.79
CA ASN A 148 -15.05 7.48 -0.17
C ASN A 148 -16.20 7.29 0.85
N ASP A 149 -17.19 6.43 0.54
CA ASP A 149 -18.31 6.12 1.44
C ASP A 149 -17.83 5.46 2.73
N GLY A 150 -16.94 4.48 2.63
CA GLY A 150 -16.33 3.82 3.78
C GLY A 150 -15.50 4.79 4.64
N TYR A 151 -14.76 5.69 4.01
CA TYR A 151 -13.94 6.69 4.70
C TYR A 151 -14.81 7.65 5.52
N TYR A 152 -15.89 8.20 4.93
CA TYR A 152 -16.80 9.09 5.65
C TYR A 152 -17.59 8.36 6.76
N ALA A 153 -17.94 7.08 6.58
CA ALA A 153 -18.62 6.29 7.60
C ALA A 153 -17.74 6.04 8.84
N ASN A 154 -16.42 5.97 8.68
CA ASN A 154 -15.47 5.72 9.79
C ASN A 154 -14.99 7.01 10.49
N ASN A 155 -14.99 8.17 9.83
CA ASN A 155 -14.47 9.43 10.37
C ASN A 155 -15.57 10.37 10.91
N HIS A 156 -16.16 10.01 12.05
CA HIS A 156 -17.31 10.68 12.69
C HIS A 156 -17.17 12.14 13.18
N VAL A 157 -16.09 12.88 12.88
CA VAL A 157 -15.83 14.19 13.52
C VAL A 157 -15.36 15.31 12.56
N ARG A 158 -15.15 15.07 11.26
CA ARG A 158 -14.73 16.16 10.33
C ARG A 158 -15.38 16.05 8.96
N MET A 159 -16.64 16.47 8.87
CA MET A 159 -17.35 16.69 7.59
C MET A 159 -16.67 17.75 6.69
N ASP A 160 -15.75 18.57 7.23
CA ASP A 160 -15.14 19.70 6.49
C ASP A 160 -13.84 19.38 5.74
N ARG A 161 -13.26 18.18 5.89
CA ARG A 161 -12.10 17.79 5.06
C ARG A 161 -12.57 17.03 3.83
N LYS A 162 -12.86 17.78 2.75
CA LYS A 162 -12.94 17.20 1.41
C LYS A 162 -11.65 16.41 1.15
N LEU A 163 -11.77 15.14 0.84
CA LEU A 163 -10.65 14.35 0.33
C LEU A 163 -10.07 15.10 -0.87
N LYS A 164 -8.78 15.46 -0.81
CA LYS A 164 -8.07 16.10 -1.93
C LYS A 164 -7.94 15.15 -3.14
N THR A 165 -8.19 13.87 -2.94
CA THR A 165 -8.16 12.82 -3.97
C THR A 165 -9.29 11.84 -3.68
N SER A 166 -10.15 11.61 -4.66
CA SER A 166 -11.18 10.56 -4.59
C SER A 166 -10.48 9.20 -4.53
N PHE A 167 -10.67 8.45 -3.45
CA PHE A 167 -10.11 7.11 -3.29
C PHE A 167 -10.73 6.16 -4.32
N SER A 168 -12.06 6.19 -4.44
CA SER A 168 -12.81 5.33 -5.35
C SER A 168 -12.37 5.48 -6.81
N ASP A 169 -12.20 6.71 -7.32
CA ASP A 169 -11.75 6.89 -8.70
C ASP A 169 -10.35 6.31 -8.93
N PHE A 170 -9.46 6.44 -7.93
CA PHE A 170 -8.12 5.87 -8.01
C PHE A 170 -8.14 4.34 -7.98
N TRP A 171 -8.97 3.73 -7.14
CA TRP A 171 -9.13 2.28 -7.09
C TRP A 171 -9.63 1.72 -8.41
N LEU A 172 -10.66 2.33 -8.99
CA LEU A 172 -11.16 1.97 -10.32
C LEU A 172 -10.09 2.15 -11.42
N GLU A 173 -9.33 3.25 -11.40
CA GLU A 173 -8.18 3.46 -12.31
C GLU A 173 -7.12 2.35 -12.18
N ALA A 174 -6.95 1.79 -10.98
CA ALA A 174 -6.01 0.72 -10.68
C ALA A 174 -6.56 -0.69 -10.95
N GLY A 175 -7.75 -0.79 -11.57
CA GLY A 175 -8.42 -2.07 -11.88
C GLY A 175 -9.28 -2.63 -10.75
N GLY A 176 -9.57 -1.82 -9.74
CA GLY A 176 -10.48 -2.17 -8.66
C GLY A 176 -11.93 -2.27 -9.11
N ASN A 177 -12.72 -3.04 -8.37
CA ASN A 177 -14.14 -3.27 -8.65
C ASN A 177 -14.96 -3.10 -7.37
N HIS A 178 -16.19 -2.62 -7.53
CA HIS A 178 -17.13 -2.49 -6.41
C HIS A 178 -17.47 -3.85 -5.81
N THR A 179 -17.52 -3.90 -4.48
CA THR A 179 -18.00 -5.08 -3.75
C THR A 179 -19.45 -4.91 -3.30
N GLU A 180 -20.04 -5.96 -2.75
CA GLU A 180 -21.36 -5.90 -2.09
C GLU A 180 -21.35 -4.90 -0.91
N ASP A 181 -20.22 -4.80 -0.20
CA ASP A 181 -20.02 -3.80 0.83
C ASP A 181 -19.48 -2.51 0.21
N LYS A 182 -20.37 -1.55 -0.03
CA LYS A 182 -20.03 -0.24 -0.62
C LYS A 182 -18.92 0.53 0.10
N ARG A 183 -18.57 0.15 1.33
CA ARG A 183 -17.44 0.72 2.07
C ARG A 183 -16.08 0.35 1.48
N PHE A 184 -16.01 -0.72 0.68
CA PHE A 184 -14.77 -1.24 0.12
C PHE A 184 -14.91 -1.61 -1.36
N ASP A 185 -13.90 -1.23 -2.13
CA ASP A 185 -13.65 -1.79 -3.46
C ASP A 185 -12.60 -2.90 -3.33
N GLU A 186 -12.69 -3.94 -4.16
CA GLU A 186 -11.66 -4.98 -4.25
C GLU A 186 -10.64 -4.58 -5.30
N LEU A 187 -9.35 -4.61 -4.94
CA LEU A 187 -8.24 -4.36 -5.84
C LEU A 187 -7.63 -5.68 -6.33
N PRO A 188 -7.11 -5.73 -7.57
CA PRO A 188 -6.43 -6.91 -8.04
C PRO A 188 -5.19 -7.18 -7.18
N LEU A 189 -4.96 -8.43 -6.81
CA LEU A 189 -3.77 -8.82 -6.06
C LEU A 189 -2.48 -8.60 -6.88
N ALA A 190 -2.56 -8.58 -8.21
CA ALA A 190 -1.48 -8.24 -9.12
C ALA A 190 -1.94 -7.24 -10.20
N GLU A 191 -1.18 -6.16 -10.41
CA GLU A 191 -1.44 -5.22 -11.50
C GLU A 191 -1.33 -5.94 -12.85
N GLN A 192 -2.35 -5.77 -13.71
CA GLN A 192 -2.32 -6.31 -15.05
C GLN A 192 -1.29 -5.56 -15.91
N ARG A 193 -0.23 -6.26 -16.31
CA ARG A 193 0.78 -5.71 -17.22
C ARG A 193 0.29 -5.77 -18.65
N LYS A 194 0.40 -4.64 -19.36
CA LYS A 194 0.15 -4.58 -20.80
C LYS A 194 1.19 -5.41 -21.54
N SER A 195 0.76 -6.12 -22.58
CA SER A 195 1.70 -6.76 -23.49
C SER A 195 2.49 -5.70 -24.26
N MET A 196 3.69 -6.04 -24.73
CA MET A 196 4.49 -5.11 -25.53
C MET A 196 3.82 -4.75 -26.86
N GLU A 197 2.90 -5.59 -27.34
CA GLU A 197 2.11 -5.36 -28.56
C GLU A 197 1.08 -4.25 -28.35
N GLU A 198 0.40 -4.23 -27.19
CA GLU A 198 -0.54 -3.20 -26.78
C GLU A 198 0.13 -1.84 -26.52
N VAL A 199 1.44 -1.82 -26.26
CA VAL A 199 2.20 -0.60 -26.01
C VAL A 199 2.63 0.04 -27.34
N PRO A 200 2.29 1.33 -27.58
CA PRO A 200 2.75 2.05 -28.77
C PRO A 200 4.26 2.00 -28.92
N VAL A 201 4.77 1.74 -30.13
CA VAL A 201 6.20 1.49 -30.42
C VAL A 201 7.13 2.51 -29.74
N ARG A 202 6.84 3.81 -29.86
CA ARG A 202 7.63 4.91 -29.25
C ARG A 202 7.72 4.86 -27.72
N LYS A 203 6.80 4.18 -27.04
CA LYS A 203 6.76 4.02 -25.58
C LYS A 203 7.33 2.69 -25.09
N ARG A 204 7.60 1.73 -25.98
CA ARG A 204 8.03 0.37 -25.61
C ARG A 204 9.32 0.34 -24.80
N ALA A 205 10.28 1.20 -25.09
CA ALA A 205 11.53 1.28 -24.31
C ALA A 205 11.28 1.72 -22.86
N VAL A 206 10.41 2.72 -22.65
CA VAL A 206 10.05 3.21 -21.31
C VAL A 206 9.25 2.15 -20.54
N TYR A 207 8.33 1.45 -21.20
CA TYR A 207 7.57 0.36 -20.58
C TYR A 207 8.45 -0.82 -20.18
N ARG A 208 9.45 -1.18 -20.99
CA ARG A 208 10.43 -2.22 -20.62
C ARG A 208 11.17 -1.86 -19.33
N LYS A 209 11.68 -0.63 -19.23
CA LYS A 209 12.34 -0.15 -18.00
C LYS A 209 11.39 -0.13 -16.81
N ARG A 210 10.13 0.29 -17.02
CA ARG A 210 9.09 0.23 -16.00
C ARG A 210 8.86 -1.20 -15.51
N PHE A 211 8.66 -2.16 -16.39
CA PHE A 211 8.43 -3.55 -15.99
C PHE A 211 9.64 -4.13 -15.27
N SER A 212 10.86 -3.82 -15.71
CA SER A 212 12.08 -4.18 -14.98
C SER A 212 12.13 -3.61 -13.56
N LEU A 213 11.69 -2.36 -13.35
CA LEU A 213 11.57 -1.77 -12.02
C LEU A 213 10.53 -2.51 -11.16
N LEU A 214 9.39 -2.89 -11.74
CA LEU A 214 8.35 -3.64 -11.03
C LEU A 214 8.82 -5.06 -10.66
N ASP A 215 9.57 -5.72 -11.55
CA ASP A 215 10.20 -7.02 -11.29
C ASP A 215 11.24 -6.94 -10.16
N GLU A 216 12.06 -5.89 -10.15
CA GLU A 216 13.03 -5.63 -9.07
C GLU A 216 12.33 -5.44 -7.72
N ILE A 217 11.21 -4.72 -7.70
CA ILE A 217 10.40 -4.53 -6.48
C ILE A 217 9.84 -5.86 -5.99
N ASP A 218 9.28 -6.69 -6.88
CA ASP A 218 8.75 -8.00 -6.51
C ASP A 218 9.84 -8.90 -5.90
N LEU A 219 11.00 -8.96 -6.54
CA LEU A 219 12.15 -9.73 -6.03
C LEU A 219 12.63 -9.22 -4.67
N SER A 220 12.85 -7.91 -4.54
CA SER A 220 13.31 -7.30 -3.29
C SER A 220 12.34 -7.54 -2.13
N ILE A 221 11.04 -7.44 -2.39
CA ILE A 221 10.02 -7.68 -1.36
C ILE A 221 9.98 -9.15 -0.98
N SER A 222 10.01 -10.05 -1.97
CA SER A 222 10.08 -11.50 -1.72
C SER A 222 11.29 -11.86 -0.86
N ASP A 223 12.48 -11.38 -1.21
CA ASP A 223 13.72 -11.64 -0.48
C ASP A 223 13.66 -11.07 0.93
N SER A 224 13.21 -9.81 1.07
CA SER A 224 13.04 -9.17 2.37
C SER A 224 12.09 -9.97 3.26
N LEU A 225 10.92 -10.38 2.76
CA LEU A 225 9.95 -11.15 3.54
C LEU A 225 10.45 -12.55 3.88
N SER A 226 11.21 -13.19 2.99
CA SER A 226 11.79 -14.52 3.27
C SER A 226 12.70 -14.52 4.50
N ALA A 227 13.44 -13.42 4.72
CA ALA A 227 14.33 -13.26 5.87
C ALA A 227 13.58 -12.96 7.19
N LEU A 228 12.29 -12.64 7.10
CA LEU A 228 11.50 -12.09 8.21
C LEU A 228 10.33 -12.98 8.64
N LYS A 229 9.92 -13.88 7.75
CA LYS A 229 8.90 -14.89 7.96
C LYS A 229 9.44 -16.08 8.76
N LYS A 230 8.51 -16.86 9.30
CA LYS A 230 8.78 -18.18 9.90
C LYS A 230 9.03 -19.25 8.87
#